data_AF-A0A5A7VQ39-F1
#
_entry.id   AF-A0A5A7VQ39-F1
#
_cell.length_a   1.000
_cell.length_b   1.000
_cell.length_c   1.000
_cell.angle_alpha   90.00
_cell.angle_beta   90.00
_cell.angle_gamma   90.00
#
_symmetry.space_group_name_H-M   'P 1'
#
loop_
_entity.id
_entity.type
_entity.pdbx_description
1 polymer ?
#
loop_
_entity_poly.entity_id
_entity_poly.type
_entity_poly.pdbx_seq_one_letter_code
_entity_poly.pdbx_strand_id
1 'polypeptide(L)'
;MTKYVDDKRPYADPAKAADKLVEIAKTLRVDQGHMPVGEWNGTFLKGGAGTVAEYAAGRDHLIETGVIKMHECGSMFRWKIAPAAELLGTKQTP
;
A
#
# COMPACT_ATOMS: atom_id res chain seq x y z
N MET A 1 -7.09 -11.39 24.34
CA MET A 1 -6.25 -10.25 23.91
C MET A 1 -7.15 -9.24 23.21
N THR A 2 -7.51 -8.16 23.90
CA THR A 2 -8.35 -7.10 23.34
C THR A 2 -7.47 -6.26 22.42
N LYS A 3 -7.63 -6.42 21.10
CA LYS A 3 -6.99 -5.58 20.09
C LYS A 3 -7.60 -4.19 20.24
N TYR A 4 -6.87 -3.24 20.83
CA TYR A 4 -7.25 -1.84 20.90
C TYR A 4 -7.21 -1.25 19.49
N VAL A 5 -8.24 -1.51 18.68
CA VAL A 5 -8.57 -0.69 17.53
C VAL A 5 -9.32 0.49 18.12
N ASP A 6 -8.62 1.61 18.28
CA ASP A 6 -9.29 2.86 18.63
C ASP A 6 -10.02 3.31 17.34
N ASP A 7 -11.33 3.12 17.29
CA ASP A 7 -12.18 3.43 16.13
C ASP A 7 -12.12 4.91 15.67
N LYS A 8 -11.43 5.78 16.42
CA LYS A 8 -11.20 7.19 16.03
C LYS A 8 -9.91 7.41 15.25
N ARG A 9 -9.10 6.38 15.03
CA ARG A 9 -7.87 6.53 14.24
C ARG A 9 -8.17 6.75 12.75
N PRO A 10 -7.36 7.56 12.05
CA PRO A 10 -7.60 7.91 10.65
C PRO A 10 -7.58 6.70 9.70
N TYR A 11 -6.91 5.60 10.07
CA TYR A 11 -6.72 4.43 9.22
C TYR A 11 -7.22 3.13 9.87
N ALA A 12 -8.14 3.23 10.85
CA ALA A 12 -8.79 2.05 11.45
C ALA A 12 -9.61 1.25 10.41
N ASP A 13 -10.11 1.93 9.37
CA ASP A 13 -10.73 1.33 8.19
C ASP A 13 -9.65 0.85 7.21
N PRO A 14 -9.57 -0.46 6.91
CA PRO A 14 -8.59 -1.02 5.97
C PRO A 14 -8.64 -0.37 4.57
N ALA A 15 -9.81 0.08 4.10
CA ALA A 15 -9.93 0.74 2.80
C ALA A 15 -9.26 2.12 2.82
N LYS A 16 -9.45 2.90 3.90
CA LYS A 16 -8.77 4.20 4.06
C LYS A 16 -7.25 4.04 4.21
N ALA A 17 -6.82 3.00 4.92
CA ALA A 17 -5.41 2.65 5.00
C ALA A 17 -4.85 2.31 3.61
N ALA A 18 -5.58 1.51 2.82
CA ALA A 18 -5.22 1.14 1.46
C ALA A 18 -5.11 2.35 0.52
N ASP A 19 -6.07 3.28 0.56
CA ASP A 19 -6.02 4.52 -0.23
C ASP A 19 -4.77 5.34 0.08
N LYS A 20 -4.48 5.53 1.38
CA LYS A 20 -3.26 6.26 1.78
C LYS A 20 -2.00 5.55 1.31
N LEU A 21 -1.98 4.22 1.39
CA LEU A 21 -0.87 3.41 0.92
C LEU A 21 -0.67 3.53 -0.59
N VAL A 22 -1.74 3.58 -1.38
CA VAL A 22 -1.67 3.86 -2.83
C VAL A 22 -1.11 5.26 -3.10
N GLU A 23 -1.55 6.27 -2.36
CA GLU A 23 -1.02 7.63 -2.49
C GLU A 23 0.48 7.70 -2.20
N ILE A 24 0.94 7.04 -1.12
CA ILE A 24 2.37 6.94 -0.83
C ILE A 24 3.08 6.21 -1.97
N ALA A 25 2.54 5.09 -2.43
CA ALA A 25 3.13 4.29 -3.49
C ALA A 25 3.34 5.06 -4.80
N LYS A 26 2.44 6.01 -5.14
CA LYS A 26 2.59 6.92 -6.28
C LYS A 26 3.77 7.89 -6.13
N THR A 27 4.15 8.22 -4.90
CA THR A 27 5.31 9.10 -4.60
C THR A 27 6.64 8.36 -4.53
N LEU A 28 6.61 7.05 -4.30
CA LEU A 28 7.81 6.23 -4.27
C LEU A 28 8.34 6.02 -5.68
N ARG A 29 9.66 6.01 -5.83
CA ARG A 29 10.29 5.64 -7.10
C ARG A 29 10.06 4.15 -7.34
N VAL A 30 9.07 3.83 -8.16
CA VAL A 30 8.78 2.46 -8.58
C VAL A 30 9.73 2.09 -9.72
N ASP A 31 10.80 1.36 -9.43
CA ASP A 31 11.72 0.87 -10.46
C ASP A 31 11.24 -0.49 -11.00
N GLN A 32 10.93 -0.56 -12.30
CA GLN A 32 10.34 -1.74 -12.95
C GLN A 32 9.12 -2.36 -12.23
N GLY A 33 8.26 -1.52 -11.63
CA GLY A 33 7.09 -2.01 -10.91
C GLY A 33 7.38 -2.51 -9.49
N HIS A 34 8.61 -2.37 -8.98
CA HIS A 34 8.97 -2.77 -7.61
C HIS A 34 8.78 -1.64 -6.63
N MET A 35 8.03 -1.93 -5.56
CA MET A 35 7.83 -1.06 -4.42
C MET A 35 8.56 -1.65 -3.20
N PRO A 36 9.58 -0.97 -2.66
CA PRO A 36 10.30 -1.45 -1.48
C PRO A 36 9.39 -1.45 -0.25
N VAL A 37 9.27 -2.59 0.42
CA VAL A 37 8.42 -2.72 1.62
C VAL A 37 8.83 -1.75 2.73
N GLY A 38 10.15 -1.57 2.93
CA GLY A 38 10.68 -0.71 3.99
C GLY A 38 10.43 0.79 3.78
N GLU A 39 10.52 1.27 2.53
CA GLU A 39 10.26 2.68 2.25
C GLU A 39 8.76 3.01 2.31
N TRP A 40 7.94 2.06 1.86
CA TRP A 40 6.49 2.17 1.90
C TRP A 40 5.94 2.13 3.33
N ASN A 41 6.36 1.13 4.13
CA ASN A 41 5.97 1.06 5.53
C ASN A 41 6.53 2.24 6.33
N GLY A 42 7.78 2.66 6.06
CA GLY A 42 8.43 3.74 6.76
C GLY A 42 7.70 5.06 6.53
N THR A 43 7.31 5.33 5.30
CA THR A 43 6.56 6.54 4.95
C THR A 43 5.17 6.56 5.56
N PHE A 44 4.49 5.41 5.62
CA PHE A 44 3.16 5.32 6.25
C PHE A 44 3.20 5.56 7.77
N LEU A 45 4.25 5.07 8.44
CA LEU A 45 4.42 5.20 9.89
C LEU A 45 5.03 6.56 10.30
N LYS A 46 5.70 7.25 9.38
CA LYS A 46 6.43 8.49 9.67
C LYS A 46 5.51 9.55 10.28
N GLY A 47 5.98 10.19 11.36
CA GLY A 47 5.24 11.26 12.05
C GLY A 47 4.00 10.79 12.80
N GLY A 48 3.80 9.48 12.98
CA GLY A 48 2.63 8.93 13.67
C GLY A 48 1.34 8.97 12.85
N ALA A 49 1.46 9.09 11.51
CA ALA A 49 0.31 9.13 10.62
C ALA A 49 -0.54 7.85 10.73
N GLY A 50 0.08 6.69 10.76
CA GLY A 50 -0.58 5.41 11.00
C GLY A 50 0.23 4.46 11.87
N THR A 51 -0.36 3.31 12.19
CA THR A 51 0.25 2.24 12.98
C THR A 51 0.62 1.03 12.13
N VAL A 52 1.46 0.15 12.69
CA VAL A 52 1.82 -1.13 12.05
C VAL A 52 0.58 -1.99 11.76
N ALA A 53 -0.41 -1.96 12.65
CA ALA A 53 -1.65 -2.72 12.48
C ALA A 53 -2.51 -2.17 11.32
N GLU A 54 -2.59 -0.85 11.17
CA GLU A 54 -3.31 -0.20 10.08
C GLU A 54 -2.59 -0.38 8.75
N TYR A 55 -1.25 -0.30 8.75
CA TYR A 55 -0.43 -0.66 7.60
C TYR A 55 -0.72 -2.08 7.13
N ALA A 56 -0.72 -3.05 8.05
CA ALA A 56 -0.99 -4.44 7.72
C ALA A 56 -2.41 -4.61 7.14
N ALA A 57 -3.41 -3.98 7.76
CA ALA A 57 -4.79 -4.05 7.30
C ALA A 57 -4.97 -3.46 5.88
N GLY A 58 -4.40 -2.28 5.60
CA GLY A 58 -4.47 -1.68 4.27
C GLY A 58 -3.68 -2.45 3.21
N ARG A 59 -2.50 -2.98 3.57
CA ARG A 59 -1.70 -3.84 2.69
C ARG A 59 -2.47 -5.10 2.32
N ASP A 60 -3.05 -5.78 3.31
CA ASP A 60 -3.77 -7.03 3.10
C ASP A 60 -5.01 -6.78 2.22
N HIS A 61 -5.72 -5.66 2.45
CA HIS A 61 -6.80 -5.22 1.58
C HIS A 61 -6.36 -5.02 0.11
N LEU A 62 -5.19 -4.41 -0.13
CA LEU A 62 -4.64 -4.24 -1.49
C LEU A 62 -4.23 -5.57 -2.15
N ILE A 63 -3.83 -6.58 -1.37
CA ILE A 63 -3.53 -7.92 -1.86
C ILE A 63 -4.82 -8.67 -2.21
N GLU A 64 -5.82 -8.62 -1.33
CA GLU A 64 -7.13 -9.27 -1.49
C GLU A 64 -7.90 -8.73 -2.69
N THR A 65 -7.87 -7.41 -2.88
CA THR A 65 -8.48 -6.72 -4.04
C THR A 65 -7.66 -6.90 -5.32
N GLY A 66 -6.48 -7.51 -5.23
CA GLY A 66 -5.64 -7.80 -6.39
C GLY A 66 -4.93 -6.58 -6.97
N VAL A 67 -4.84 -5.47 -6.25
CA VAL A 67 -4.12 -4.25 -6.67
C VAL A 67 -2.61 -4.48 -6.64
N ILE A 68 -2.12 -5.20 -5.63
CA ILE A 68 -0.70 -5.52 -5.47
C ILE A 68 -0.49 -7.04 -5.29
N LYS A 69 0.74 -7.49 -5.51
CA LYS A 69 1.22 -8.82 -5.13
C LYS A 69 2.59 -8.75 -4.49
N MET A 70 2.83 -9.59 -3.50
CA MET A 70 4.17 -9.76 -2.93
C MET A 70 5.07 -10.43 -3.97
N HIS A 71 6.27 -9.88 -4.16
CA HIS A 71 7.32 -10.52 -4.95
C HIS A 71 7.90 -11.71 -4.17
N GLU A 72 8.38 -12.73 -4.88
CA GLU A 72 8.91 -13.98 -4.29
C GLU A 72 10.08 -13.75 -3.33
N CYS A 73 10.82 -12.64 -3.49
CA CYS A 73 11.90 -12.26 -2.58
C CYS A 73 11.44 -11.77 -1.20
N GLY A 74 10.13 -11.55 -0.99
CA GLY A 74 9.54 -11.11 0.28
C GLY A 74 9.81 -9.65 0.68
N SER A 75 10.72 -8.94 -0.02
CA SER A 75 11.12 -7.57 0.31
C SER A 75 10.50 -6.49 -0.60
N MET A 76 9.69 -6.89 -1.57
CA MET A 76 9.10 -5.98 -2.57
C MET A 76 7.65 -6.35 -2.87
N PHE A 77 6.82 -5.34 -3.13
CA PHE A 77 5.52 -5.50 -3.77
C PHE A 77 5.61 -5.12 -5.25
N ARG A 78 4.79 -5.76 -6.07
CA ARG A 78 4.54 -5.37 -7.46
C ARG A 78 3.08 -4.98 -7.64
N TRP A 79 2.84 -3.99 -8.50
CA TRP A 79 1.50 -3.72 -9.00
C TRP A 79 1.00 -4.91 -9.82
N LYS A 80 -0.21 -5.37 -9.53
CA LYS A 80 -0.96 -6.27 -10.41
C LYS A 80 -1.74 -5.36 -11.35
N ILE A 81 -1.17 -5.05 -12.50
CA ILE A 81 -1.81 -4.19 -13.50
C ILE A 81 -2.93 -4.98 -14.20
N ALA A 82 -4.18 -4.59 -13.98
CA ALA A 82 -5.26 -4.70 -14.97
C ALA A 82 -6.33 -3.61 -14.72
N PRO A 83 -6.50 -2.63 -15.64
CA PRO A 83 -5.43 -1.87 -16.25
C PRO A 83 -5.02 -0.71 -15.31
N ALA A 84 -3.79 -0.76 -14.79
CA ALA A 84 -3.19 0.38 -14.07
C ALA A 84 -3.01 1.63 -14.95
N ALA A 85 -3.34 1.57 -16.25
CA ALA A 85 -3.44 2.73 -17.12
C ALA A 85 -4.48 3.76 -16.63
N GLU A 86 -5.57 3.31 -15.97
CA GLU A 86 -6.60 4.21 -15.43
C GLU A 86 -6.22 4.79 -14.05
N LEU A 87 -5.43 4.06 -13.26
CA LEU A 87 -5.01 4.50 -11.93
C LEU A 87 -3.73 5.36 -11.93
N LEU A 88 -2.90 5.25 -12.97
CA LEU A 88 -1.59 5.91 -13.04
C LEU A 88 -1.48 6.97 -14.16
N GLY A 89 -2.54 7.24 -14.93
CA GLY A 89 -2.56 8.30 -15.94
C GLY A 89 -1.44 8.22 -17.00
N THR A 90 -0.77 7.08 -17.09
CA THR A 90 0.41 6.88 -17.93
C THR A 90 0.06 5.86 -18.99
N LYS A 91 -0.10 6.35 -20.23
CA LYS A 91 -0.16 5.52 -21.43
C LYS A 91 1.13 4.73 -21.52
N GLN A 92 1.05 3.41 -21.36
CA GLN A 92 2.13 2.53 -21.77
C GLN A 92 1.91 2.23 -23.26
N THR A 93 2.73 2.84 -24.11
CA THR A 93 2.86 2.56 -25.54
C THR A 93 3.48 1.17 -25.72
N PRO A 94 3.05 0.37 -26.72
CA PRO A 94 3.44 -1.04 -26.89
C PRO A 94 4.95 -1.28 -26.99
#